data_AF-A0A5B0KLP1-F1
#
_entry.id   AF-A0A5B0KLP1-F1
#
_cell.length_a   1.000
_cell.length_b   1.000
_cell.length_c   1.000
_cell.angle_alpha   90.00
_cell.angle_beta   90.00
_cell.angle_gamma   90.00
#
_symmetry.space_group_name_H-M   'P 1'
#
loop_
_entity.id
_entity.type
_entity.pdbx_description
1 polymer ?
#
loop_
_entity_poly.entity_id
_entity_poly.type
_entity_poly.pdbx_seq_one_letter_code
_entity_poly.pdbx_strand_id
1 'polypeptide(L)'
;MKLRFMGAGFILGGRPCPVYPVLQDDTGRVVEIVADYFAFRALRRGASSGTLRNEAYVLLDWWRMLERGGYFWDEATDSELERWAGRCDDRGLTLARSVRRVGVVHAFYVAVRRHFGAPERLVQLEADVQSGTPRQLSSQLRRSGRRGGKLALGPAYRPRTVAKRPGRPTPEPDEVQRVLDALLEGPHRSDYVGIRDCLLAGWMEQCGLRREGAVGVGPGALALALAAEGVRDDDGPYDLVAGTDAAHIQDAVFAGLRRLRQMRRSHVFVSVTEKRRKTRSVPVPLGFLEINLQFLWEPWTEAVAARRASRPGYAPPDRLFLSLKTGRALLPGSAGDIVKDAFSSAGVDGSGHRLRAAFALRVVKTAYLEQRARHWRFWDPAAVLLYAAEVLGHENMETLRPYLNAIVREGIRLQGEPILIQDHQAAAVFRSLANAVNQGRDGVLDSLASVLRGHGLVPEPELDTLERLAEVLGVAG
;
A
#
# COMPACT_ATOMS: atom_id res chain seq x y z
N MET A 1 27.16 -24.21 -3.65
CA MET A 1 26.41 -23.22 -4.48
C MET A 1 26.62 -21.73 -4.15
N LYS A 2 26.74 -20.90 -5.21
CA LYS A 2 26.79 -19.42 -5.19
C LYS A 2 25.71 -18.82 -6.10
N LEU A 3 25.12 -17.70 -5.72
CA LEU A 3 24.14 -16.95 -6.54
C LEU A 3 24.76 -15.65 -7.03
N ARG A 4 24.68 -15.41 -8.34
CA ARG A 4 25.06 -14.16 -8.98
C ARG A 4 23.87 -13.53 -9.68
N PHE A 5 23.95 -12.22 -9.90
CA PHE A 5 22.95 -11.46 -10.66
C PHE A 5 23.63 -10.76 -11.83
N MET A 6 23.04 -10.89 -13.01
CA MET A 6 23.53 -10.21 -14.20
C MET A 6 23.34 -8.69 -14.10
N GLY A 7 24.25 -7.96 -14.74
CA GLY A 7 24.27 -6.49 -14.74
C GLY A 7 23.10 -5.84 -15.49
N ALA A 8 23.05 -4.51 -15.47
CA ALA A 8 21.96 -3.73 -16.05
C ALA A 8 21.80 -3.90 -17.57
N GLY A 9 22.90 -4.22 -18.28
CA GLY A 9 22.91 -4.42 -19.74
C GLY A 9 22.54 -5.83 -20.20
N PHE A 10 22.16 -6.74 -19.30
CA PHE A 10 21.81 -8.11 -19.69
C PHE A 10 20.48 -8.15 -20.46
N ILE A 11 20.51 -8.75 -21.65
CA ILE A 11 19.35 -8.91 -22.53
C ILE A 11 19.05 -10.40 -22.66
N LEU A 12 17.79 -10.78 -22.44
CA LEU A 12 17.31 -12.14 -22.61
C LEU A 12 16.13 -12.13 -23.58
N GLY A 13 16.23 -12.88 -24.69
CA GLY A 13 15.17 -12.95 -25.70
C GLY A 13 14.77 -11.58 -26.26
N GLY A 14 15.73 -10.69 -26.47
CA GLY A 14 15.50 -9.31 -26.94
C GLY A 14 14.93 -8.35 -25.89
N ARG A 15 14.73 -8.79 -24.64
CA ARG A 15 14.21 -7.95 -23.55
C ARG A 15 15.30 -7.64 -22.52
N PRO A 16 15.45 -6.37 -22.09
CA PRO A 16 16.30 -6.04 -20.96
C PRO A 16 15.82 -6.81 -19.71
N CYS A 17 16.70 -7.61 -19.14
CA CYS A 17 16.42 -8.39 -17.94
C CYS A 17 17.48 -8.10 -16.86
N PRO A 18 17.54 -6.86 -16.35
CA PRO A 18 18.50 -6.51 -15.32
C PRO A 18 18.25 -7.36 -14.07
N VAL A 19 19.34 -7.77 -13.42
CA VAL A 19 19.29 -8.62 -12.21
C VAL A 19 18.78 -10.05 -12.51
N TYR A 20 19.08 -10.57 -13.70
CA TYR A 20 18.80 -11.97 -14.01
C TYR A 20 19.61 -12.89 -13.08
N PRO A 21 18.98 -13.81 -12.33
CA PRO A 21 19.67 -14.68 -11.39
C PRO A 21 20.38 -15.84 -12.11
N VAL A 22 21.62 -16.10 -11.70
CA VAL A 22 22.44 -17.22 -12.17
C VAL A 22 22.95 -17.98 -10.94
N LEU A 23 22.51 -19.22 -10.79
CA LEU A 23 23.00 -20.12 -9.75
C LEU A 23 24.22 -20.87 -10.29
N GLN A 24 25.29 -20.91 -9.50
CA GLN A 24 26.54 -21.59 -9.84
C GLN A 24 26.90 -22.62 -8.78
N ASP A 25 27.43 -23.76 -9.22
CA ASP A 25 28.00 -24.77 -8.33
C ASP A 25 29.33 -24.32 -7.73
N ASP A 26 29.96 -25.19 -6.94
CA ASP A 26 31.23 -24.88 -6.27
C ASP A 26 32.42 -24.81 -7.25
N THR A 27 32.28 -25.38 -8.45
CA THR A 27 33.24 -25.27 -9.55
C THR A 27 33.03 -23.98 -10.38
N GLY A 28 31.97 -23.23 -10.11
CA GLY A 28 31.59 -22.02 -10.84
C GLY A 28 30.77 -22.28 -12.11
N ARG A 29 30.41 -23.54 -12.41
CA ARG A 29 29.54 -23.88 -13.53
C ARG A 29 28.11 -23.47 -13.24
N VAL A 30 27.38 -23.06 -14.27
CA VAL A 30 25.98 -22.63 -14.14
C VAL A 30 25.10 -23.87 -13.95
N VAL A 31 24.17 -23.79 -13.00
CA VAL A 31 23.10 -24.79 -12.87
C VAL A 31 22.05 -24.51 -13.94
N GLU A 32 22.23 -25.11 -15.11
CA GLU A 32 21.46 -24.82 -16.34
C GLU A 32 19.96 -24.92 -16.12
N ILE A 33 19.48 -25.96 -15.45
CA ILE A 33 18.04 -26.14 -15.21
C ILE A 33 17.40 -25.00 -14.40
N VAL A 34 18.17 -24.39 -13.49
CA VAL A 34 17.72 -23.22 -12.72
C VAL A 34 17.76 -21.96 -13.58
N ALA A 35 18.77 -21.83 -14.45
CA ALA A 35 18.80 -20.76 -15.44
C ALA A 35 17.61 -20.86 -16.40
N ASP A 36 17.28 -22.04 -16.93
CA ASP A 36 16.13 -22.25 -17.81
C ASP A 36 14.81 -21.91 -17.12
N TYR A 37 14.66 -22.28 -15.85
CA TYR A 37 13.52 -21.87 -15.04
C TYR A 37 13.38 -20.34 -14.99
N PHE A 38 14.46 -19.61 -14.72
CA PHE A 38 14.39 -18.15 -14.67
C PHE A 38 14.15 -17.51 -16.03
N ALA A 39 14.66 -18.11 -17.11
CA ALA A 39 14.36 -17.67 -18.47
C ALA A 39 12.87 -17.84 -18.78
N PHE A 40 12.30 -18.99 -18.43
CA PHE A 40 10.87 -19.26 -18.55
C PHE A 40 10.02 -18.27 -17.75
N ARG A 41 10.41 -17.98 -16.49
CA ARG A 41 9.70 -17.02 -15.62
C ARG A 41 9.76 -15.59 -16.18
N ALA A 42 10.92 -15.17 -16.68
CA ALA A 42 11.12 -13.85 -17.26
C ALA A 42 10.36 -13.69 -18.58
N LEU A 43 10.57 -14.60 -19.54
CA LEU A 43 10.06 -14.49 -20.90
C LEU A 43 8.59 -14.86 -21.04
N ARG A 44 8.17 -16.02 -20.50
CA ARG A 44 6.81 -16.55 -20.69
C ARG A 44 5.82 -16.07 -19.62
N ARG A 45 6.28 -15.82 -18.40
CA ARG A 45 5.41 -15.37 -17.28
C ARG A 45 5.53 -13.89 -16.94
N GLY A 46 6.46 -13.17 -17.58
CA GLY A 46 6.64 -11.73 -17.36
C GLY A 46 7.00 -11.39 -15.91
N ALA A 47 7.70 -12.28 -15.20
CA ALA A 47 8.09 -12.05 -13.82
C ALA A 47 9.04 -10.86 -13.71
N SER A 48 8.79 -9.95 -12.76
CA SER A 48 9.65 -8.78 -12.54
C SER A 48 11.00 -9.16 -11.93
N SER A 49 12.04 -8.34 -12.12
CA SER A 49 13.37 -8.57 -11.53
C SER A 49 13.32 -8.79 -10.00
N GLY A 50 12.44 -8.08 -9.29
CA GLY A 50 12.24 -8.30 -7.85
C GLY A 50 11.59 -9.65 -7.51
N THR A 51 10.74 -10.18 -8.40
CA THR A 51 10.18 -11.52 -8.27
C THR A 51 11.25 -12.58 -8.51
N LEU A 52 12.00 -12.46 -9.62
CA LEU A 52 13.10 -13.34 -9.98
C LEU A 52 14.17 -13.39 -8.88
N ARG A 53 14.58 -12.23 -8.36
CA ARG A 53 15.53 -12.13 -7.24
C ARG A 53 15.04 -12.88 -6.01
N ASN A 54 13.79 -12.69 -5.62
CA ASN A 54 13.22 -13.39 -4.46
C ASN A 54 13.17 -14.90 -4.68
N GLU A 55 12.71 -15.36 -5.85
CA GLU A 55 12.67 -16.78 -6.20
C GLU A 55 14.08 -17.39 -6.22
N ALA A 56 15.09 -16.66 -6.69
CA ALA A 56 16.49 -17.10 -6.70
C ALA A 56 17.07 -17.35 -5.31
N TYR A 57 16.75 -16.51 -4.32
CA TYR A 57 17.15 -16.79 -2.94
C TYR A 57 16.43 -18.00 -2.34
N VAL A 58 15.19 -18.27 -2.77
CA VAL A 58 14.48 -19.48 -2.35
C VAL A 58 15.13 -20.72 -2.97
N LEU A 59 15.37 -20.72 -4.28
CA LEU A 59 16.00 -21.84 -4.96
C LEU A 59 17.44 -22.06 -4.50
N LEU A 60 18.22 -21.01 -4.21
CA LEU A 60 19.56 -21.15 -3.62
C LEU A 60 19.52 -21.87 -2.27
N ASP A 61 18.59 -21.50 -1.37
CA ASP A 61 18.46 -22.13 -0.06
C ASP A 61 17.93 -23.57 -0.14
N TRP A 62 17.06 -23.85 -1.13
CA TRP A 62 16.63 -25.21 -1.47
C TRP A 62 17.81 -26.05 -1.99
N TRP A 63 18.56 -25.57 -2.97
CA TRP A 63 19.72 -26.27 -3.53
C TRP A 63 20.77 -26.60 -2.46
N ARG A 64 21.09 -25.63 -1.60
CA ARG A 64 22.02 -25.85 -0.49
C ARG A 64 21.52 -26.91 0.50
N MET A 65 20.21 -27.11 0.62
CA MET A 65 19.69 -28.21 1.43
C MET A 65 19.99 -29.54 0.77
N LEU A 66 19.66 -29.66 -0.52
CA LEU A 66 19.86 -30.88 -1.29
C LEU A 66 21.33 -31.29 -1.29
N GLU A 67 22.24 -30.35 -1.57
CA GLU A 67 23.68 -30.58 -1.52
C GLU A 67 24.16 -31.11 -0.17
N ARG A 68 23.69 -30.52 0.94
CA ARG A 68 24.06 -30.96 2.29
C ARG A 68 23.51 -32.34 2.64
N GLY A 69 22.40 -32.73 2.01
CA GLY A 69 21.80 -34.04 2.17
C GLY A 69 22.36 -35.09 1.21
N GLY A 70 23.23 -34.70 0.28
CA GLY A 70 23.73 -35.58 -0.78
C GLY A 70 22.68 -35.96 -1.83
N TYR A 71 21.63 -35.14 -2.00
CA TYR A 71 20.56 -35.39 -2.96
C TYR A 71 20.78 -34.62 -4.25
N PHE A 72 20.54 -35.26 -5.39
CA PHE A 72 20.40 -34.54 -6.65
C PHE A 72 19.02 -33.89 -6.76
N TRP A 73 18.92 -32.83 -7.57
CA TRP A 73 17.68 -32.07 -7.68
C TRP A 73 16.53 -32.89 -8.28
N ASP A 74 16.83 -33.82 -9.17
CA ASP A 74 15.89 -34.71 -9.85
C ASP A 74 15.53 -35.98 -9.06
N GLU A 75 16.14 -36.16 -7.89
CA GLU A 75 15.84 -37.22 -6.92
C GLU A 75 14.99 -36.72 -5.75
N ALA A 76 14.79 -35.40 -5.63
CA ALA A 76 14.11 -34.81 -4.49
C ALA A 76 12.64 -35.18 -4.43
N THR A 77 12.17 -35.54 -3.23
CA THR A 77 10.80 -35.95 -2.97
C THR A 77 10.07 -34.97 -2.06
N ASP A 78 8.78 -35.24 -1.77
CA ASP A 78 8.05 -34.55 -0.71
C ASP A 78 8.75 -34.63 0.64
N SER A 79 9.50 -35.70 0.92
CA SER A 79 10.20 -35.86 2.21
C SER A 79 11.29 -34.82 2.38
N GLU A 80 12.07 -34.54 1.32
CA GLU A 80 13.07 -33.47 1.32
C GLU A 80 12.38 -32.10 1.40
N LEU A 81 11.28 -31.89 0.66
CA LEU A 81 10.54 -30.63 0.68
C LEU A 81 9.94 -30.33 2.06
N GLU A 82 9.33 -31.32 2.70
CA GLU A 82 8.80 -31.23 4.07
C GLU A 82 9.92 -30.94 5.08
N ARG A 83 11.05 -31.64 4.98
CA ARG A 83 12.21 -31.41 5.85
C ARG A 83 12.74 -29.98 5.70
N TRP A 84 12.84 -29.46 4.47
CA TRP A 84 13.27 -28.09 4.23
C TRP A 84 12.23 -27.05 4.70
N ALA A 85 10.95 -27.32 4.49
CA ALA A 85 9.86 -26.47 4.94
C ALA A 85 9.79 -26.39 6.47
N GLY A 86 10.02 -27.51 7.18
CA GLY A 86 10.15 -27.54 8.64
C GLY A 86 11.24 -26.59 9.13
N ARG A 87 12.41 -26.58 8.48
CA ARG A 87 13.49 -25.62 8.83
C ARG A 87 13.15 -24.17 8.50
N CYS A 88 12.27 -23.93 7.54
CA CYS A 88 11.75 -22.58 7.29
C CYS A 88 10.88 -22.12 8.48
N ASP A 89 10.10 -23.02 9.05
CA ASP A 89 9.27 -22.76 10.23
C ASP A 89 10.14 -22.57 11.48
N ASP A 90 11.17 -23.40 11.67
CA ASP A 90 12.12 -23.30 12.80
C ASP A 90 12.90 -21.98 12.80
N ARG A 91 13.11 -21.38 11.61
CA ARG A 91 13.71 -20.04 11.46
C ARG A 91 12.75 -18.89 11.83
N GLY A 92 11.56 -19.20 12.37
CA GLY A 92 10.56 -18.22 12.79
C GLY A 92 9.91 -17.46 11.63
N LEU A 93 9.91 -18.02 10.41
CA LEU A 93 9.23 -17.42 9.28
C LEU A 93 7.72 -17.43 9.50
N THR A 94 7.03 -16.42 8.96
CA THR A 94 5.56 -16.42 8.99
C THR A 94 5.02 -17.52 8.07
N LEU A 95 3.86 -18.08 8.44
CA LEU A 95 3.14 -19.09 7.64
C LEU A 95 3.06 -18.72 6.15
N ALA A 96 2.68 -17.48 5.85
CA ALA A 96 2.57 -16.99 4.47
C ALA A 96 3.92 -16.99 3.73
N ARG A 97 5.03 -16.74 4.44
CA ARG A 97 6.38 -16.81 3.87
C ARG A 97 6.81 -18.25 3.63
N SER A 98 6.60 -19.17 4.58
CA SER A 98 6.90 -20.60 4.40
C SER A 98 6.13 -21.17 3.21
N VAL A 99 4.81 -20.96 3.16
CA VAL A 99 3.95 -21.39 2.04
C VAL A 99 4.43 -20.81 0.70
N ARG A 100 4.81 -19.52 0.65
CA ARG A 100 5.35 -18.92 -0.57
C ARG A 100 6.65 -19.58 -1.00
N ARG A 101 7.57 -19.85 -0.08
CA ARG A 101 8.87 -20.48 -0.38
C ARG A 101 8.67 -21.88 -0.96
N VAL A 102 7.84 -22.70 -0.32
CA VAL A 102 7.44 -24.03 -0.83
C VAL A 102 6.79 -23.93 -2.20
N GLY A 103 5.90 -22.95 -2.40
CA GLY A 103 5.28 -22.69 -3.69
C GLY A 103 6.27 -22.35 -4.81
N VAL A 104 7.40 -21.70 -4.52
CA VAL A 104 8.45 -21.43 -5.51
C VAL A 104 9.18 -22.71 -5.91
N VAL A 105 9.57 -23.54 -4.93
CA VAL A 105 10.22 -24.84 -5.21
C VAL A 105 9.29 -25.71 -6.05
N HIS A 106 8.03 -25.84 -5.65
CA HIS A 106 7.04 -26.57 -6.43
C HIS A 106 6.84 -26.00 -7.84
N ALA A 107 6.75 -24.67 -7.99
CA ALA A 107 6.64 -24.03 -9.30
C ALA A 107 7.85 -24.30 -10.21
N PHE A 108 9.05 -24.42 -9.61
CA PHE A 108 10.25 -24.85 -10.32
C PHE A 108 10.06 -26.27 -10.88
N TYR A 109 9.76 -27.26 -10.03
CA TYR A 109 9.60 -28.65 -10.49
C TYR A 109 8.46 -28.83 -11.51
N VAL A 110 7.35 -28.11 -11.34
CA VAL A 110 6.27 -28.11 -12.34
C VAL A 110 6.73 -27.56 -13.68
N ALA A 111 7.52 -26.48 -13.69
CA ALA A 111 8.07 -25.93 -14.92
C ALA A 111 9.05 -26.91 -15.58
N VAL A 112 9.89 -27.57 -14.79
CA VAL A 112 10.86 -28.57 -15.26
C VAL A 112 10.15 -29.74 -15.94
N ARG A 113 9.16 -30.35 -15.28
CA ARG A 113 8.35 -31.45 -15.85
C ARG A 113 7.63 -31.04 -17.15
N ARG A 114 7.04 -29.85 -17.18
CA ARG A 114 6.16 -29.44 -18.29
C ARG A 114 6.86 -28.77 -19.47
N HIS A 115 8.05 -28.23 -19.27
CA HIS A 115 8.65 -27.32 -20.25
C HIS A 115 10.10 -27.63 -20.60
N PHE A 116 10.82 -28.44 -19.81
CA PHE A 116 12.26 -28.67 -20.01
C PHE A 116 12.61 -30.13 -20.35
N GLY A 117 11.63 -30.95 -20.76
CA GLY A 117 11.87 -32.32 -21.20
C GLY A 117 12.44 -33.26 -20.14
N ALA A 118 12.36 -32.86 -18.87
CA ALA A 118 12.86 -33.62 -17.75
C ALA A 118 11.93 -34.82 -17.42
N PRO A 119 12.40 -35.81 -16.64
CA PRO A 119 11.66 -37.04 -16.39
C PRO A 119 10.23 -36.77 -15.93
N GLU A 120 9.26 -37.55 -16.44
CA GLU A 120 7.84 -37.41 -16.06
C GLU A 120 7.62 -37.56 -14.54
N ARG A 121 8.60 -38.17 -13.86
CA ARG A 121 8.65 -38.51 -12.45
C ARG A 121 9.12 -37.39 -11.49
N LEU A 122 9.00 -36.11 -11.84
CA LEU A 122 9.46 -35.01 -10.96
C LEU A 122 8.37 -34.40 -10.09
N VAL A 123 7.11 -34.49 -10.50
CA VAL A 123 5.95 -33.97 -9.76
C VAL A 123 4.84 -35.00 -9.87
N GLN A 124 4.25 -35.42 -8.76
CA GLN A 124 3.13 -36.36 -8.76
C GLN A 124 1.80 -35.59 -8.77
N LEU A 125 0.88 -35.94 -9.68
CA LEU A 125 -0.50 -35.43 -9.68
C LEU A 125 -1.38 -36.33 -8.80
N GLU A 126 -2.52 -35.82 -8.31
CA GLU A 126 -3.52 -36.65 -7.60
C GLU A 126 -3.97 -37.88 -8.39
N ALA A 127 -3.92 -37.83 -9.73
CA ALA A 127 -4.22 -38.98 -10.60
C ALA A 127 -3.09 -40.03 -10.64
N ASP A 128 -1.85 -39.66 -10.28
CA ASP A 128 -0.65 -40.51 -10.36
C ASP A 128 -0.46 -41.37 -9.08
N VAL A 129 -1.42 -41.36 -8.14
CA VAL A 129 -1.29 -42.03 -6.82
C VAL A 129 -1.46 -43.56 -6.91
N GLN A 130 -2.00 -44.08 -8.02
CA GLN A 130 -2.29 -45.51 -8.17
C GLN A 130 -1.08 -46.38 -8.57
N SER A 131 0.06 -45.79 -8.96
CA SER A 131 1.15 -46.53 -9.61
C SER A 131 2.24 -47.12 -8.70
N GLY A 132 2.13 -47.02 -7.36
CA GLY A 132 3.13 -47.59 -6.44
C GLY A 132 4.55 -46.99 -6.57
N THR A 133 4.70 -45.89 -7.32
CA THR A 133 5.97 -45.20 -7.52
C THR A 133 6.42 -44.49 -6.24
N PRO A 134 7.74 -44.40 -5.96
CA PRO A 134 8.26 -43.68 -4.81
C PRO A 134 7.71 -42.25 -4.76
N ARG A 135 7.36 -41.79 -3.56
CA ARG A 135 6.72 -40.49 -3.29
C ARG A 135 7.55 -39.39 -3.97
N GLN A 136 7.04 -38.74 -5.02
CA GLN A 136 7.70 -37.57 -5.62
C GLN A 136 7.17 -36.28 -4.97
N LEU A 137 7.46 -35.11 -5.55
CA LEU A 137 6.85 -33.85 -5.12
C LEU A 137 5.36 -33.83 -5.48
N SER A 138 4.49 -34.10 -4.52
CA SER A 138 3.06 -34.22 -4.79
C SER A 138 2.37 -32.87 -4.91
N SER A 139 1.43 -32.84 -5.84
CA SER A 139 0.63 -31.67 -6.16
C SER A 139 -0.84 -31.99 -5.95
N GLN A 140 -1.55 -31.07 -5.30
CA GLN A 140 -3.00 -31.13 -5.14
C GLN A 140 -3.66 -30.18 -6.12
N LEU A 141 -4.79 -30.60 -6.68
CA LEU A 141 -5.66 -29.71 -7.45
C LEU A 141 -6.28 -28.71 -6.48
N ARG A 142 -5.70 -27.50 -6.44
CA ARG A 142 -6.29 -26.40 -5.70
C ARG A 142 -7.20 -25.63 -6.64
N ARG A 143 -8.48 -25.53 -6.27
CA ARG A 143 -9.32 -24.45 -6.79
C ARG A 143 -8.67 -23.14 -6.35
N SER A 144 -8.16 -22.38 -7.30
CA SER A 144 -7.69 -21.03 -6.97
C SER A 144 -8.90 -20.27 -6.45
N GLY A 145 -8.85 -19.86 -5.18
CA GLY A 145 -9.91 -19.08 -4.55
C GLY A 145 -10.02 -17.70 -5.19
N ARG A 146 -10.78 -17.61 -6.28
CA ARG A 146 -11.35 -16.41 -6.89
C ARG A 146 -12.41 -16.90 -7.89
N ARG A 147 -13.65 -16.40 -7.76
CA ARG A 147 -14.77 -16.74 -8.65
C ARG A 147 -14.31 -16.65 -10.12
N GLY A 148 -14.51 -17.74 -10.87
CA GLY A 148 -13.93 -17.98 -12.21
C GLY A 148 -12.93 -19.15 -12.28
N GLY A 149 -13.15 -20.19 -11.45
CA GLY A 149 -12.19 -21.22 -11.06
C GLY A 149 -11.33 -21.82 -12.18
N LYS A 150 -10.09 -21.36 -12.28
CA LYS A 150 -9.02 -22.16 -12.87
C LYS A 150 -8.49 -23.11 -11.80
N LEU A 151 -8.56 -24.40 -12.09
CA LEU A 151 -7.84 -25.41 -11.32
C LEU A 151 -6.34 -25.16 -11.51
N ALA A 152 -5.62 -25.02 -10.39
CA ALA A 152 -4.18 -24.81 -10.40
C ALA A 152 -3.53 -25.89 -9.54
N LEU A 153 -2.44 -26.46 -10.05
CA LEU A 153 -1.61 -27.37 -9.26
C LEU A 153 -0.83 -26.57 -8.22
N GLY A 154 -0.99 -26.94 -6.96
CA GLY A 154 -0.20 -26.42 -5.85
C GLY A 154 0.45 -27.55 -5.06
N PRO A 155 1.48 -27.27 -4.26
CA PRO A 155 2.12 -28.28 -3.42
C PRO A 155 1.12 -28.87 -2.42
N ALA A 156 1.21 -30.19 -2.18
CA ALA A 156 0.38 -30.87 -1.18
C ALA A 156 0.78 -30.52 0.27
N TYR A 157 1.90 -29.82 0.46
CA TYR A 157 2.42 -29.40 1.76
C TYR A 157 1.36 -28.71 2.63
N ARG A 158 1.20 -29.24 3.85
CA ARG A 158 0.39 -28.66 4.93
C ARG A 158 1.33 -28.07 5.97
N PRO A 159 1.44 -26.73 6.04
CA PRO A 159 2.29 -26.11 7.06
C PRO A 159 1.79 -26.40 8.47
N ARG A 160 2.72 -26.46 9.44
CA ARG A 160 2.36 -26.48 10.86
C ARG A 160 1.55 -25.21 11.18
N THR A 161 0.49 -25.36 11.96
CA THR A 161 -0.33 -24.24 12.43
C THR A 161 0.53 -23.34 13.33
N VAL A 162 1.09 -22.27 12.75
CA VAL A 162 1.70 -21.19 13.51
C VAL A 162 0.58 -20.26 13.96
N ALA A 163 0.58 -19.88 15.25
CA ALA A 163 -0.32 -18.86 15.78
C ALA A 163 -0.35 -17.64 14.85
N LYS A 164 -1.56 -17.22 14.42
CA LYS A 164 -1.69 -16.01 13.62
C LYS A 164 -1.15 -14.86 14.45
N ARG A 165 -0.05 -14.24 14.01
CA ARG A 165 0.38 -12.96 14.60
C ARG A 165 -0.80 -12.00 14.49
N PRO A 166 -1.12 -11.24 15.56
CA PRO A 166 -2.14 -10.21 15.48
C PRO A 166 -1.81 -9.31 14.28
N GLY A 167 -2.80 -9.04 13.45
CA GLY A 167 -2.63 -8.13 12.33
C GLY A 167 -2.19 -6.78 12.89
N ARG A 168 -1.17 -6.16 12.30
CA ARG A 168 -0.79 -4.80 12.72
C ARG A 168 -2.02 -3.90 12.55
N PRO A 169 -2.43 -3.12 13.56
CA PRO A 169 -3.60 -2.27 13.47
C PRO A 169 -3.39 -1.18 12.40
N THR A 170 -4.49 -0.56 11.97
CA THR A 170 -4.40 0.70 11.22
C THR A 170 -4.13 1.80 12.24
N PRO A 171 -3.15 2.69 12.00
CA PRO A 171 -2.82 3.71 12.98
C PRO A 171 -3.98 4.70 13.15
N GLU A 172 -4.21 5.12 14.38
CA GLU A 172 -5.17 6.17 14.73
C GLU A 172 -4.67 7.56 14.29
N PRO A 173 -5.53 8.59 14.22
CA PRO A 173 -5.13 9.92 13.74
C PRO A 173 -3.97 10.56 14.53
N ASP A 174 -3.94 10.37 15.85
CA ASP A 174 -2.86 10.83 16.73
C ASP A 174 -1.55 10.07 16.49
N GLU A 175 -1.62 8.76 16.24
CA GLU A 175 -0.46 7.95 15.85
C GLU A 175 0.10 8.39 14.50
N VAL A 176 -0.78 8.68 13.53
CA VAL A 176 -0.38 9.23 12.23
C VAL A 176 0.33 10.56 12.43
N GLN A 177 -0.21 11.46 13.25
CA GLN A 177 0.42 12.75 13.53
C GLN A 177 1.81 12.59 14.16
N ARG A 178 1.96 11.73 15.19
CA ARG A 178 3.27 11.44 15.79
C ARG A 178 4.29 10.93 14.79
N VAL A 179 3.87 10.13 13.80
CA VAL A 179 4.76 9.68 12.72
C VAL A 179 5.18 10.83 11.80
N LEU A 180 4.27 11.75 11.48
CA LEU A 180 4.59 12.94 10.67
C LEU A 180 5.51 13.90 11.42
N ASP A 181 5.28 14.11 12.71
CA ASP A 181 6.12 14.93 13.59
C ASP A 181 7.54 14.33 13.68
N ALA A 182 7.65 13.01 13.87
CA ALA A 182 8.93 12.31 13.87
C ALA A 182 9.71 12.41 12.53
N LEU A 183 8.99 12.58 11.40
CA LEU A 183 9.64 12.84 10.11
C LEU A 183 10.17 14.27 10.02
N LEU A 184 9.44 15.24 10.57
CA LEU A 184 9.78 16.65 10.54
C LEU A 184 10.91 16.99 11.52
N GLU A 185 10.83 16.51 12.76
CA GLU A 185 11.69 16.89 13.89
C GLU A 185 12.86 15.93 14.15
N GLY A 186 13.06 14.94 13.30
CA GLY A 186 14.06 13.89 13.52
C GLY A 186 15.51 14.42 13.70
N PRO A 187 16.30 13.86 14.64
CA PRO A 187 17.51 14.48 15.23
C PRO A 187 18.71 14.74 14.29
N HIS A 188 18.60 14.47 12.99
CA HIS A 188 19.70 14.63 12.01
C HIS A 188 19.22 15.09 10.63
N ARG A 189 18.14 15.87 10.55
CA ARG A 189 17.52 16.28 9.29
C ARG A 189 17.70 17.78 9.11
N SER A 190 18.27 18.20 7.98
CA SER A 190 18.14 19.59 7.51
C SER A 190 16.66 19.89 7.26
N ASP A 191 16.24 21.15 7.34
CA ASP A 191 14.86 21.59 7.10
C ASP A 191 14.26 20.99 5.82
N TYR A 192 15.03 20.99 4.72
CA TYR A 192 14.64 20.34 3.46
C TYR A 192 14.26 18.86 3.62
N VAL A 193 15.05 18.08 4.37
CA VAL A 193 14.86 16.63 4.50
C VAL A 193 13.64 16.32 5.35
N GLY A 194 13.43 17.07 6.43
CA GLY A 194 12.26 16.91 7.29
C GLY A 194 10.97 17.18 6.50
N ILE A 195 10.90 18.33 5.84
CA ILE A 195 9.74 18.72 5.02
C ILE A 195 9.52 17.73 3.87
N ARG A 196 10.58 17.38 3.12
CA ARG A 196 10.51 16.40 2.01
C ARG A 196 9.91 15.08 2.47
N ASP A 197 10.37 14.55 3.60
CA ASP A 197 9.97 13.23 4.07
C ASP A 197 8.58 13.24 4.69
N CYS A 198 8.19 14.34 5.36
CA CYS A 198 6.82 14.57 5.82
C CYS A 198 5.84 14.64 4.64
N LEU A 199 6.15 15.40 3.59
CA LEU A 199 5.32 15.49 2.38
C LEU A 199 5.20 14.15 1.66
N LEU A 200 6.30 13.42 1.53
CA LEU A 200 6.32 12.07 0.97
C LEU A 200 5.36 11.12 1.72
N ALA A 201 5.35 11.18 3.05
CA ALA A 201 4.41 10.42 3.88
C ALA A 201 2.97 10.94 3.71
N GLY A 202 2.79 12.27 3.61
CA GLY A 202 1.52 12.93 3.32
C GLY A 202 0.88 12.44 2.02
N TRP A 203 1.65 12.17 0.96
CA TRP A 203 1.10 11.57 -0.27
C TRP A 203 0.56 10.14 -0.07
N MET A 204 1.12 9.37 0.86
CA MET A 204 0.60 8.03 1.21
C MET A 204 -0.63 8.13 2.10
N GLU A 205 -0.63 9.11 3.00
CA GLU A 205 -1.64 9.33 4.03
C GLU A 205 -2.87 10.07 3.50
N GLN A 206 -2.70 11.17 2.77
CA GLN A 206 -3.80 12.03 2.31
C GLN A 206 -4.33 11.64 0.93
N CYS A 207 -3.50 11.03 0.08
CA CYS A 207 -3.86 10.65 -1.30
C CYS A 207 -3.88 9.12 -1.51
N GLY A 208 -3.54 8.36 -0.46
CA GLY A 208 -3.52 6.91 -0.53
C GLY A 208 -2.53 6.34 -1.51
N LEU A 209 -1.46 7.05 -1.89
CA LEU A 209 -0.51 6.54 -2.88
C LEU A 209 0.30 5.36 -2.33
N ARG A 210 0.62 4.39 -3.19
CA ARG A 210 1.70 3.45 -2.87
C ARG A 210 3.01 4.23 -2.86
N ARG A 211 3.99 3.71 -2.14
CA ARG A 211 5.36 4.25 -2.11
C ARG A 211 5.93 4.55 -3.50
N GLU A 212 5.72 3.66 -4.46
CA GLU A 212 6.15 3.88 -5.86
C GLU A 212 5.45 5.07 -6.52
N GLY A 213 4.17 5.31 -6.23
CA GLY A 213 3.43 6.46 -6.71
C GLY A 213 3.84 7.76 -6.00
N ALA A 214 4.02 7.71 -4.67
CA ALA A 214 4.41 8.87 -3.87
C ALA A 214 5.76 9.44 -4.31
N VAL A 215 6.79 8.59 -4.49
CA VAL A 215 8.08 9.06 -5.04
C VAL A 215 7.99 9.44 -6.53
N GLY A 216 6.89 9.07 -7.19
CA GLY A 216 6.64 9.32 -8.59
C GLY A 216 5.99 10.68 -8.88
N VAL A 217 5.54 11.42 -7.87
CA VAL A 217 4.99 12.77 -8.06
C VAL A 217 6.11 13.71 -8.52
N GLY A 218 5.83 14.53 -9.53
CA GLY A 218 6.77 15.50 -10.09
C GLY A 218 6.09 16.81 -10.47
N PRO A 219 6.84 17.92 -10.59
CA PRO A 219 6.32 19.22 -11.00
C PRO A 219 5.46 19.18 -12.27
N GLY A 220 5.87 18.43 -13.29
CA GLY A 220 5.11 18.34 -14.55
C GLY A 220 3.72 17.75 -14.36
N ALA A 221 3.56 16.74 -13.49
CA ALA A 221 2.26 16.15 -13.18
C ALA A 221 1.35 17.12 -12.40
N LEU A 222 1.93 17.95 -11.52
CA LEU A 222 1.19 18.97 -10.80
C LEU A 222 0.75 20.10 -11.73
N ALA A 223 1.63 20.55 -12.63
CA ALA A 223 1.33 21.58 -13.63
C ALA A 223 0.18 21.16 -14.54
N LEU A 224 0.21 19.93 -15.06
CA LEU A 224 -0.86 19.38 -15.89
C LEU A 224 -2.19 19.28 -15.13
N ALA A 225 -2.16 18.91 -13.85
CA ALA A 225 -3.36 18.81 -13.03
C ALA A 225 -3.98 20.19 -12.75
N LEU A 226 -3.16 21.19 -12.46
CA LEU A 226 -3.59 22.59 -12.32
C LEU A 226 -4.18 23.12 -13.62
N ALA A 227 -3.54 22.83 -14.75
CA ALA A 227 -4.00 23.28 -16.05
C ALA A 227 -5.36 22.67 -16.44
N ALA A 228 -5.60 21.41 -16.09
CA ALA A 228 -6.90 20.76 -16.29
C ALA A 228 -8.04 21.42 -15.48
N GLU A 229 -7.71 22.09 -14.37
CA GLU A 229 -8.63 22.86 -13.55
C GLU A 229 -8.69 24.35 -13.94
N GLY A 230 -8.09 24.72 -15.09
CA GLY A 230 -8.07 26.10 -15.59
C GLY A 230 -7.04 27.02 -14.91
N VAL A 231 -6.11 26.47 -14.14
CA VAL A 231 -4.98 27.20 -13.56
C VAL A 231 -3.76 27.00 -14.46
N ARG A 232 -3.68 27.82 -15.51
CA ARG A 232 -2.70 27.70 -16.60
C ARG A 232 -2.39 29.07 -17.20
N ASP A 233 -1.30 29.11 -17.96
CA ASP A 233 -0.97 30.20 -18.86
C ASP A 233 -1.79 30.09 -20.17
N ASP A 234 -1.75 31.14 -21.00
CA ASP A 234 -2.42 31.17 -22.30
C ASP A 234 -1.86 30.08 -23.24
N ASP A 235 -0.55 29.82 -23.16
CA ASP A 235 0.16 28.84 -23.99
C ASP A 235 0.15 27.41 -23.42
N GLY A 236 -0.38 27.20 -22.20
CA GLY A 236 -0.47 25.88 -21.59
C GLY A 236 -0.17 25.83 -20.09
N PRO A 237 0.20 24.65 -19.54
CA PRO A 237 0.52 24.51 -18.13
C PRO A 237 1.68 25.42 -17.71
N TYR A 238 1.58 26.04 -16.53
CA TYR A 238 2.68 26.81 -15.95
C TYR A 238 3.94 25.95 -15.77
N ASP A 239 5.10 26.49 -16.09
CA ASP A 239 6.37 25.91 -15.65
C ASP A 239 6.58 26.22 -14.17
N LEU A 240 6.24 25.26 -13.32
CA LEU A 240 6.34 25.40 -11.87
C LEU A 240 7.79 25.47 -11.35
N VAL A 241 8.80 25.32 -12.21
CA VAL A 241 10.23 25.25 -11.83
C VAL A 241 11.05 26.41 -12.44
N ALA A 242 10.51 27.17 -13.41
CA ALA A 242 11.24 28.25 -14.08
C ALA A 242 11.44 29.50 -13.20
N GLY A 243 12.64 30.09 -13.30
CA GLY A 243 13.14 31.10 -12.36
C GLY A 243 12.98 32.57 -12.75
N THR A 244 12.58 32.91 -13.98
CA THR A 244 12.54 34.32 -14.42
C THR A 244 11.22 35.04 -14.13
N ASP A 245 10.12 34.30 -13.88
CA ASP A 245 8.80 34.86 -13.55
C ASP A 245 8.10 34.13 -12.38
N ALA A 246 8.92 33.60 -11.46
CA ALA A 246 8.44 32.71 -10.40
C ALA A 246 7.37 33.38 -9.52
N ALA A 247 7.52 34.67 -9.18
CA ALA A 247 6.56 35.37 -8.32
C ALA A 247 5.17 35.51 -8.98
N HIS A 248 5.11 35.90 -10.25
CA HIS A 248 3.84 36.02 -10.97
C HIS A 248 3.14 34.66 -11.10
N ILE A 249 3.90 33.61 -11.45
CA ILE A 249 3.37 32.25 -11.56
C ILE A 249 2.84 31.77 -10.22
N GLN A 250 3.57 32.01 -9.11
CA GLN A 250 3.14 31.65 -7.77
C GLN A 250 1.81 32.32 -7.39
N ASP A 251 1.72 33.64 -7.61
CA ASP A 251 0.52 34.42 -7.32
C ASP A 251 -0.67 33.97 -8.17
N ALA A 252 -0.46 33.72 -9.47
CA ALA A 252 -1.48 33.25 -10.39
C ALA A 252 -2.00 31.86 -9.99
N VAL A 253 -1.09 30.94 -9.63
CA VAL A 253 -1.46 29.60 -9.16
C VAL A 253 -2.24 29.67 -7.86
N PHE A 254 -1.78 30.40 -6.83
CA PHE A 254 -2.52 30.53 -5.57
C PHE A 254 -3.85 31.28 -5.73
N ALA A 255 -3.94 32.27 -6.61
CA ALA A 255 -5.22 32.89 -6.98
C ALA A 255 -6.16 31.85 -7.62
N GLY A 256 -5.65 31.00 -8.52
CA GLY A 256 -6.37 29.88 -9.09
C GLY A 256 -6.90 28.90 -8.04
N LEU A 257 -6.05 28.48 -7.09
CA LEU A 257 -6.44 27.59 -6.00
C LEU A 257 -7.51 28.21 -5.09
N ARG A 258 -7.40 29.51 -4.79
CA ARG A 258 -8.45 30.26 -4.06
C ARG A 258 -9.77 30.29 -4.82
N ARG A 259 -9.76 30.51 -6.15
CA ARG A 259 -10.98 30.43 -6.98
C ARG A 259 -11.60 29.03 -6.93
N LEU A 260 -10.79 27.97 -7.02
CA LEU A 260 -11.28 26.59 -6.89
C LEU A 260 -11.98 26.36 -5.53
N ARG A 261 -11.39 26.86 -4.43
CA ARG A 261 -12.03 26.81 -3.09
C ARG A 261 -13.35 27.57 -3.04
N GLN A 262 -13.42 28.75 -3.64
CA GLN A 262 -14.66 29.55 -3.73
C GLN A 262 -15.75 28.80 -4.52
N MET A 263 -15.37 28.05 -5.55
CA MET A 263 -16.25 27.13 -6.28
C MET A 263 -16.55 25.82 -5.53
N ARG A 264 -16.25 25.75 -4.23
CA ARG A 264 -16.46 24.59 -3.35
C ARG A 264 -15.73 23.32 -3.81
N ARG A 265 -14.67 23.46 -4.61
CA ARG A 265 -13.76 22.34 -4.89
C ARG A 265 -12.88 22.12 -3.68
N SER A 266 -12.73 20.86 -3.29
CA SER A 266 -11.87 20.44 -2.17
C SER A 266 -10.60 19.73 -2.63
N HIS A 267 -10.56 19.28 -3.89
CA HIS A 267 -9.47 18.48 -4.45
C HIS A 267 -9.16 18.87 -5.90
N VAL A 268 -7.91 18.63 -6.31
CA VAL A 268 -7.45 18.57 -7.71
C VAL A 268 -7.05 17.14 -8.02
N PHE A 269 -7.26 16.70 -9.25
CA PHE A 269 -6.98 15.34 -9.68
C PHE A 269 -5.60 15.22 -10.35
N VAL A 270 -4.64 14.58 -9.70
CA VAL A 270 -3.27 14.42 -10.20
C VAL A 270 -3.08 13.03 -10.80
N SER A 271 -2.55 12.96 -12.02
CA SER A 271 -2.22 11.69 -12.68
C SER A 271 -0.90 11.13 -12.16
N VAL A 272 -0.95 9.94 -11.52
CA VAL A 272 0.23 9.32 -10.89
C VAL A 272 0.45 7.92 -11.43
N THR A 273 1.70 7.61 -11.78
CA THR A 273 2.13 6.28 -12.22
C THR A 273 2.57 5.43 -11.03
N GLU A 274 1.84 4.36 -10.73
CA GLU A 274 2.18 3.39 -9.70
C GLU A 274 2.87 2.12 -10.27
N LYS A 275 3.12 1.16 -9.38
CA LYS A 275 3.68 -0.16 -9.68
C LYS A 275 3.01 -0.80 -10.91
N ARG A 276 3.83 -1.41 -11.78
CA ARG A 276 3.45 -1.97 -13.09
C ARG A 276 3.05 -0.91 -14.13
N ARG A 277 3.52 0.35 -13.99
CA ARG A 277 3.21 1.46 -14.90
C ARG A 277 1.71 1.74 -15.03
N LYS A 278 0.97 1.46 -13.95
CA LYS A 278 -0.46 1.76 -13.92
C LYS A 278 -0.62 3.22 -13.53
N THR A 279 -1.15 4.01 -14.46
CA THR A 279 -1.50 5.40 -14.20
C THR A 279 -2.91 5.47 -13.65
N ARG A 280 -3.11 6.26 -12.60
CA ARG A 280 -4.44 6.59 -12.09
C ARG A 280 -4.49 8.04 -11.67
N SER A 281 -5.68 8.63 -11.79
CA SER A 281 -5.97 9.95 -11.25
C SER A 281 -6.21 9.82 -9.75
N VAL A 282 -5.54 10.64 -8.94
CA VAL A 282 -5.72 10.66 -7.49
C VAL A 282 -6.23 12.02 -7.02
N PRO A 283 -7.25 12.06 -6.14
CA PRO A 283 -7.70 13.30 -5.55
C PRO A 283 -6.65 13.82 -4.56
N VAL A 284 -6.22 15.06 -4.74
CA VAL A 284 -5.24 15.75 -3.90
C VAL A 284 -5.93 16.92 -3.23
N PRO A 285 -6.02 16.96 -1.88
CA PRO A 285 -6.64 18.08 -1.18
C PRO A 285 -5.96 19.41 -1.53
N LEU A 286 -6.75 20.46 -1.79
CA LEU A 286 -6.20 21.76 -2.20
C LEU A 286 -5.18 22.32 -1.19
N GLY A 287 -5.45 22.20 0.12
CA GLY A 287 -4.51 22.62 1.17
C GLY A 287 -3.19 21.84 1.14
N PHE A 288 -3.25 20.53 0.85
CA PHE A 288 -2.04 19.72 0.72
C PHE A 288 -1.25 20.07 -0.54
N LEU A 289 -1.95 20.34 -1.66
CA LEU A 289 -1.32 20.78 -2.90
C LEU A 289 -0.56 22.10 -2.71
N GLU A 290 -1.13 23.06 -1.98
CA GLU A 290 -0.46 24.34 -1.67
C GLU A 290 0.87 24.14 -0.93
N ILE A 291 0.90 23.29 0.09
CA ILE A 291 2.13 22.99 0.84
C ILE A 291 3.17 22.33 -0.07
N ASN A 292 2.75 21.44 -0.97
CA ASN A 292 3.66 20.81 -1.95
C ASN A 292 4.23 21.82 -2.95
N LEU A 293 3.45 22.83 -3.36
CA LEU A 293 3.89 23.92 -4.23
C LEU A 293 4.87 24.86 -3.51
N GLN A 294 4.60 25.23 -2.25
CA GLN A 294 5.54 26.00 -1.43
C GLN A 294 6.87 25.25 -1.25
N PHE A 295 6.80 23.95 -0.97
CA PHE A 295 8.00 23.11 -0.91
C PHE A 295 8.76 23.05 -2.23
N LEU A 296 8.05 23.06 -3.36
CA LEU A 296 8.68 23.09 -4.68
C LEU A 296 9.41 24.43 -4.92
N TRP A 297 8.80 25.54 -4.53
CA TRP A 297 9.29 26.87 -4.85
C TRP A 297 10.41 27.37 -3.96
N GLU A 298 10.45 27.03 -2.67
CA GLU A 298 11.54 27.46 -1.78
C GLU A 298 12.52 26.31 -1.51
N PRO A 299 12.24 25.33 -0.63
CA PRO A 299 13.28 24.39 -0.19
C PRO A 299 13.80 23.51 -1.33
N TRP A 300 12.95 23.10 -2.27
CA TRP A 300 13.39 22.31 -3.43
C TRP A 300 14.23 23.11 -4.41
N THR A 301 13.83 24.35 -4.71
CA THR A 301 14.55 25.22 -5.63
C THR A 301 15.92 25.58 -5.07
N GLU A 302 16.02 25.88 -3.77
CA GLU A 302 17.29 26.08 -3.07
C GLU A 302 18.20 24.84 -3.14
N ALA A 303 17.65 23.65 -2.87
CA ALA A 303 18.41 22.40 -2.95
C ALA A 303 18.94 22.13 -4.37
N VAL A 304 18.17 22.46 -5.40
CA VAL A 304 18.58 22.36 -6.81
C VAL A 304 19.64 23.41 -7.15
N ALA A 305 19.47 24.66 -6.70
CA ALA A 305 20.43 25.74 -6.92
C ALA A 305 21.80 25.42 -6.30
N ALA A 306 21.81 24.97 -5.04
CA ALA A 306 23.04 24.52 -4.36
C ALA A 306 23.73 23.36 -5.12
N ARG A 307 22.94 22.47 -5.73
CA ARG A 307 23.48 21.37 -6.54
C ARG A 307 24.03 21.85 -7.88
N ARG A 308 23.40 22.81 -8.54
CA ARG A 308 23.92 23.44 -9.77
C ARG A 308 25.21 24.20 -9.50
N ALA A 309 25.30 24.91 -8.38
CA ALA A 309 26.52 25.62 -7.98
C ALA A 309 27.71 24.67 -7.79
N SER A 310 27.47 23.49 -7.18
CA SER A 310 28.51 22.47 -7.01
C SER A 310 28.77 21.59 -8.25
N ARG A 311 27.83 21.55 -9.22
CA ARG A 311 27.92 20.75 -10.44
C ARG A 311 27.30 21.51 -11.63
N PRO A 312 28.10 22.33 -12.33
CA PRO A 312 27.68 22.99 -13.55
C PRO A 312 27.18 21.94 -14.57
N GLY A 313 25.94 22.09 -15.02
CA GLY A 313 25.26 21.11 -15.90
C GLY A 313 24.33 20.12 -15.21
N TYR A 314 24.15 20.21 -13.89
CA TYR A 314 23.11 19.43 -13.19
C TYR A 314 21.70 19.86 -13.63
N ALA A 315 20.97 18.91 -14.22
CA ALA A 315 19.54 19.03 -14.52
C ALA A 315 18.75 18.16 -13.52
N PRO A 316 17.82 18.73 -12.74
CA PRO A 316 16.99 17.95 -11.82
C PRO A 316 16.02 17.06 -12.61
N PRO A 317 15.72 15.84 -12.13
CA PRO A 317 14.65 15.04 -12.71
C PRO A 317 13.28 15.65 -12.40
N ASP A 318 12.26 15.36 -13.22
CA ASP A 318 10.86 15.72 -12.97
C ASP A 318 10.27 14.88 -11.81
N ARG A 319 10.73 15.17 -10.60
CA ARG A 319 10.36 14.50 -9.34
C ARG A 319 10.42 15.48 -8.20
N LEU A 320 9.37 15.49 -7.38
CA LEU A 320 9.28 16.36 -6.22
C LEU A 320 10.28 15.96 -5.13
N PHE A 321 10.54 14.66 -4.96
CA PHE A 321 11.38 14.15 -3.88
C PHE A 321 12.78 13.80 -4.38
N LEU A 322 13.76 14.63 -4.03
CA LEU A 322 15.17 14.44 -4.39
C LEU A 322 15.99 13.91 -3.21
N SER A 323 16.94 13.03 -3.51
CA SER A 323 17.95 12.58 -2.57
C SER A 323 19.06 13.62 -2.45
N LEU A 324 19.27 14.22 -1.27
CA LEU A 324 20.38 15.17 -1.05
C LEU A 324 21.76 14.56 -1.35
N LYS A 325 21.94 13.26 -1.07
CA LYS A 325 23.19 12.56 -1.35
C LYS A 325 23.50 12.53 -2.85
N THR A 326 22.52 12.13 -3.67
CA THR A 326 22.77 11.84 -5.09
C THR A 326 22.33 12.96 -6.04
N GLY A 327 21.41 13.84 -5.61
CA GLY A 327 20.69 14.77 -6.48
C GLY A 327 19.74 14.06 -7.46
N ARG A 328 19.51 12.76 -7.29
CA ARG A 328 18.58 12.00 -8.13
C ARG A 328 17.24 11.85 -7.41
N ALA A 329 16.24 11.41 -8.16
CA ALA A 329 14.95 11.01 -7.63
C ALA A 329 15.10 10.05 -6.44
N LEU A 330 14.33 10.27 -5.38
CA LEU A 330 14.32 9.39 -4.23
C LEU A 330 13.83 7.99 -4.64
N LEU A 331 14.61 6.96 -4.30
CA LEU A 331 14.25 5.59 -4.64
C LEU A 331 13.07 5.12 -3.77
N PRO A 332 12.14 4.31 -4.32
CA PRO A 332 11.08 3.72 -3.52
C PRO A 332 11.62 2.97 -2.30
N GLY A 333 12.73 2.23 -2.44
CA GLY A 333 13.43 1.56 -1.32
C GLY A 333 13.66 2.52 -0.15
N SER A 334 14.42 3.58 -0.41
CA SER A 334 14.79 4.62 0.56
C SER A 334 13.57 5.31 1.18
N ALA A 335 12.55 5.65 0.37
CA ALA A 335 11.30 6.21 0.87
C ALA A 335 10.61 5.27 1.88
N GLY A 336 10.67 3.96 1.65
CA GLY A 336 10.08 2.97 2.55
C GLY A 336 10.83 2.86 3.86
N ASP A 337 12.17 2.93 3.81
CA ASP A 337 13.03 2.88 4.98
C ASP A 337 12.86 4.15 5.83
N ILE A 338 12.89 5.33 5.21
CA ILE A 338 12.65 6.64 5.86
C ILE A 338 11.35 6.63 6.68
N VAL A 339 10.24 6.23 6.05
CA VAL A 339 8.93 6.23 6.73
C VAL A 339 8.91 5.16 7.83
N LYS A 340 9.50 3.99 7.59
CA LYS A 340 9.56 2.92 8.61
C LYS A 340 10.38 3.33 9.83
N ASP A 341 11.48 4.05 9.63
CA ASP A 341 12.29 4.57 10.72
C ASP A 341 11.49 5.57 11.55
N ALA A 342 10.71 6.45 10.92
CA ALA A 342 9.82 7.36 11.63
C ALA A 342 8.71 6.66 12.43
N PHE A 343 8.09 5.61 11.88
CA PHE A 343 7.18 4.75 12.67
C PHE A 343 7.86 4.20 13.92
N SER A 344 9.12 3.78 13.78
CA SER A 344 9.88 3.20 14.89
C SER A 344 10.25 4.27 15.93
N SER A 345 10.65 5.46 15.50
CA SER A 345 10.93 6.62 16.36
C SER A 345 9.69 7.13 17.09
N ALA A 346 8.51 7.08 16.44
CA ALA A 346 7.24 7.48 17.04
C ALA A 346 6.64 6.41 17.99
N GLY A 347 7.26 5.23 18.09
CA GLY A 347 6.71 4.12 18.88
C GLY A 347 5.42 3.53 18.29
N VAL A 348 5.21 3.66 16.98
CA VAL A 348 4.01 3.19 16.27
C VAL A 348 4.34 1.96 15.42
N ASP A 349 3.55 0.90 15.56
CA ASP A 349 3.77 -0.35 14.83
C ASP A 349 3.39 -0.22 13.34
N GLY A 350 4.36 0.05 12.47
CA GLY A 350 4.01 0.24 11.06
C GLY A 350 5.12 0.43 10.05
N SER A 351 4.71 1.02 8.93
CA SER A 351 5.50 1.40 7.75
C SER A 351 4.60 2.24 6.83
N GLY A 352 5.10 2.78 5.73
CA GLY A 352 4.27 3.57 4.79
C GLY A 352 2.99 2.86 4.28
N HIS A 353 2.95 1.52 4.27
CA HIS A 353 1.71 0.80 3.95
C HIS A 353 0.57 1.07 4.95
N ARG A 354 0.90 1.42 6.19
CA ARG A 354 -0.05 1.72 7.26
C ARG A 354 -0.63 3.12 7.16
N LEU A 355 0.15 4.11 6.68
CA LEU A 355 -0.39 5.42 6.32
C LEU A 355 -1.44 5.30 5.22
N ARG A 356 -1.14 4.52 4.17
CA ARG A 356 -2.13 4.20 3.13
C ARG A 356 -3.34 3.41 3.67
N ALA A 357 -3.15 2.57 4.68
CA ALA A 357 -4.27 1.88 5.32
C ALA A 357 -5.18 2.84 6.10
N ALA A 358 -4.62 3.87 6.75
CA ALA A 358 -5.39 4.93 7.41
C ALA A 358 -6.22 5.71 6.39
N PHE A 359 -5.63 6.07 5.24
CA PHE A 359 -6.37 6.63 4.12
C PHE A 359 -7.52 5.72 3.65
N ALA A 360 -7.23 4.44 3.44
CA ALA A 360 -8.22 3.48 2.98
C ALA A 360 -9.39 3.35 3.97
N LEU A 361 -9.09 3.33 5.27
CA LEU A 361 -10.10 3.32 6.32
C LEU A 361 -10.98 4.58 6.24
N ARG A 362 -10.40 5.78 6.06
CA ARG A 362 -11.18 7.02 5.89
C ARG A 362 -12.06 6.99 4.65
N VAL A 363 -11.53 6.59 3.49
CA VAL A 363 -12.32 6.51 2.24
C VAL A 363 -13.49 5.53 2.40
N VAL A 364 -13.24 4.35 2.97
CA VAL A 364 -14.31 3.36 3.21
C VAL A 364 -15.31 3.89 4.23
N LYS A 365 -14.87 4.57 5.30
CA LYS A 365 -15.74 5.18 6.32
C LYS A 365 -16.63 6.26 5.71
N THR A 366 -16.07 7.17 4.92
CA THR A 366 -16.84 8.21 4.20
C THR A 366 -17.87 7.58 3.28
N ALA A 367 -17.47 6.64 2.41
CA ALA A 367 -18.38 5.99 1.48
C ALA A 367 -19.49 5.19 2.20
N TYR A 368 -19.15 4.51 3.30
CA TYR A 368 -20.12 3.82 4.14
C TYR A 368 -21.13 4.79 4.76
N LEU A 369 -20.66 5.89 5.36
CA LEU A 369 -21.52 6.89 5.99
C LEU A 369 -22.43 7.58 4.97
N GLU A 370 -21.93 7.90 3.79
CA GLU A 370 -22.74 8.46 2.70
C GLU A 370 -23.82 7.48 2.22
N GLN A 371 -23.48 6.20 2.04
CA GLN A 371 -24.44 5.17 1.66
C GLN A 371 -25.50 4.95 2.74
N ARG A 372 -25.09 4.86 4.02
CA ARG A 372 -26.01 4.77 5.16
C ARG A 372 -26.92 5.98 5.25
N ALA A 373 -26.40 7.18 5.05
CA ALA A 373 -27.21 8.39 5.19
C ALA A 373 -28.20 8.58 4.02
N ARG A 374 -27.90 8.05 2.83
CA ARG A 374 -28.80 8.07 1.66
C ARG A 374 -29.82 6.93 1.63
N HIS A 375 -29.43 5.75 2.09
CA HIS A 375 -30.21 4.51 1.95
C HIS A 375 -30.62 3.88 3.28
N TRP A 376 -30.33 4.55 4.39
CA TRP A 376 -30.64 4.12 5.76
C TRP A 376 -30.12 2.70 6.06
N ARG A 377 -31.02 1.75 6.37
CA ARG A 377 -30.72 0.34 6.64
C ARG A 377 -30.49 -0.48 5.38
N PHE A 378 -30.83 0.04 4.20
CA PHE A 378 -30.74 -0.66 2.91
C PHE A 378 -29.48 -0.30 2.10
N TRP A 379 -28.42 0.15 2.77
CA TRP A 379 -27.15 0.46 2.11
C TRP A 379 -26.52 -0.79 1.49
N ASP A 380 -25.81 -0.61 0.37
CA ASP A 380 -25.15 -1.71 -0.34
C ASP A 380 -23.64 -1.78 -0.02
N PRO A 381 -23.16 -2.86 0.62
CA PRO A 381 -21.73 -3.09 0.83
C PRO A 381 -20.90 -3.14 -0.45
N ALA A 382 -21.46 -3.63 -1.55
CA ALA A 382 -20.74 -3.72 -2.82
C ALA A 382 -20.47 -2.32 -3.39
N ALA A 383 -21.45 -1.42 -3.36
CA ALA A 383 -21.28 -0.03 -3.76
C ALA A 383 -20.17 0.69 -2.98
N VAL A 384 -20.13 0.53 -1.65
CA VAL A 384 -19.07 1.10 -0.78
C VAL A 384 -17.69 0.57 -1.20
N LEU A 385 -17.56 -0.75 -1.35
CA LEU A 385 -16.28 -1.39 -1.69
C LEU A 385 -15.83 -1.07 -3.11
N LEU A 386 -16.76 -0.93 -4.07
CA LEU A 386 -16.47 -0.56 -5.45
C LEU A 386 -15.91 0.86 -5.54
N TYR A 387 -16.59 1.84 -4.93
CA TYR A 387 -16.11 3.21 -4.87
C TYR A 387 -14.72 3.31 -4.21
N ALA A 388 -14.55 2.68 -3.05
CA ALA A 388 -13.27 2.69 -2.36
C ALA A 388 -12.16 1.99 -3.18
N ALA A 389 -12.49 0.93 -3.91
CA ALA A 389 -11.54 0.24 -4.78
C ALA A 389 -11.08 1.10 -5.96
N GLU A 390 -11.99 1.89 -6.55
CA GLU A 390 -11.67 2.86 -7.60
C GLU A 390 -10.73 3.95 -7.07
N VAL A 391 -11.10 4.60 -5.96
CA VAL A 391 -10.30 5.66 -5.31
C VAL A 391 -8.92 5.16 -4.87
N LEU A 392 -8.80 3.90 -4.43
CA LEU A 392 -7.52 3.32 -4.00
C LEU A 392 -6.75 2.63 -5.13
N GLY A 393 -7.35 2.42 -6.31
CA GLY A 393 -6.74 1.62 -7.38
C GLY A 393 -6.50 0.15 -6.97
N HIS A 394 -7.51 -0.48 -6.36
CA HIS A 394 -7.51 -1.90 -6.01
C HIS A 394 -8.19 -2.70 -7.13
N GLU A 395 -7.47 -3.69 -7.70
CA GLU A 395 -8.05 -4.62 -8.70
C GLU A 395 -9.13 -5.53 -8.10
N ASN A 396 -9.14 -5.70 -6.78
CA ASN A 396 -10.04 -6.59 -6.08
C ASN A 396 -10.60 -5.89 -4.84
N MET A 397 -11.87 -5.50 -4.91
CA MET A 397 -12.56 -4.79 -3.83
C MET A 397 -12.62 -5.61 -2.52
N GLU A 398 -12.53 -6.94 -2.59
CA GLU A 398 -12.49 -7.82 -1.41
C GLU A 398 -11.33 -7.52 -0.47
N THR A 399 -10.25 -6.94 -0.99
CA THR A 399 -9.11 -6.52 -0.15
C THR A 399 -9.46 -5.40 0.82
N LEU A 400 -10.58 -4.69 0.59
CA LEU A 400 -11.07 -3.60 1.43
C LEU A 400 -12.14 -4.03 2.44
N ARG A 401 -12.70 -5.23 2.27
CA ARG A 401 -13.73 -5.79 3.17
C ARG A 401 -13.34 -5.78 4.65
N PRO A 402 -12.06 -6.03 5.05
CA PRO A 402 -11.68 -5.92 6.46
C PRO A 402 -11.88 -4.53 7.06
N TYR A 403 -11.68 -3.45 6.28
CA TYR A 403 -11.91 -2.08 6.74
C TYR A 403 -13.39 -1.80 6.93
N LEU A 404 -14.22 -2.20 5.95
CA LEU A 404 -15.67 -2.06 6.06
C LEU A 404 -16.22 -2.80 7.29
N ASN A 405 -15.76 -4.03 7.52
CA ASN A 405 -16.16 -4.81 8.69
C ASN A 405 -15.74 -4.16 10.02
N ALA A 406 -14.63 -3.42 10.05
CA ALA A 406 -14.22 -2.67 11.24
C ALA A 406 -15.19 -1.50 11.49
N ILE A 407 -15.50 -0.73 10.45
CA ILE A 407 -16.40 0.44 10.53
C ILE A 407 -17.83 0.03 10.88
N VAL A 408 -18.35 -1.05 10.30
CA VAL A 408 -19.70 -1.55 10.62
C VAL A 408 -19.77 -1.99 12.07
N ARG A 409 -18.74 -2.68 12.59
CA ARG A 409 -18.68 -3.06 14.01
C ARG A 409 -18.61 -1.84 14.93
N GLU A 410 -17.83 -0.82 14.57
CA GLU A 410 -17.78 0.46 15.28
C GLU A 410 -19.17 1.11 15.32
N GLY A 411 -19.88 1.17 14.18
CA GLY A 411 -21.22 1.74 14.09
C GLY A 411 -22.26 0.99 14.92
N ILE A 412 -22.23 -0.34 14.93
CA ILE A 412 -23.13 -1.15 15.78
C ILE A 412 -22.88 -0.86 17.26
N ARG A 413 -21.61 -0.69 17.67
CA ARG A 413 -21.27 -0.38 19.06
C ARG A 413 -21.76 0.99 19.49
N LEU A 414 -21.68 1.99 18.61
CA LEU A 414 -22.05 3.37 18.90
C LEU A 414 -23.57 3.62 18.84
N GLN A 415 -24.36 2.67 18.33
CA GLN A 415 -25.83 2.76 18.16
C GLN A 415 -26.36 4.00 17.40
N GLY A 416 -25.48 4.84 16.84
CA GLY A 416 -25.86 6.06 16.13
C GLY A 416 -26.24 5.85 14.66
N GLU A 417 -27.23 6.62 14.20
CA GLU A 417 -27.60 6.74 12.80
C GLU A 417 -26.89 7.93 12.15
N PRO A 418 -26.17 7.76 11.02
CA PRO A 418 -25.51 8.87 10.36
C PRO A 418 -26.54 9.77 9.66
N ILE A 419 -26.42 11.08 9.90
CA ILE A 419 -27.31 12.10 9.30
C ILE A 419 -26.55 12.83 8.19
N LEU A 420 -27.13 12.90 6.99
CA LEU A 420 -26.60 13.71 5.90
C LEU A 420 -27.18 15.13 6.01
N ILE A 421 -26.32 16.12 6.23
CA ILE A 421 -26.73 17.51 6.24
C ILE A 421 -26.41 18.13 4.89
N GLN A 422 -27.45 18.43 4.11
CA GLN A 422 -27.29 19.02 2.77
C GLN A 422 -26.93 20.50 2.81
N ASP A 423 -27.40 21.23 3.83
CA ASP A 423 -27.05 22.63 4.03
C ASP A 423 -25.67 22.78 4.69
N HIS A 424 -24.80 23.55 4.06
CA HIS A 424 -23.42 23.74 4.51
C HIS A 424 -23.36 24.57 5.80
N GLN A 425 -24.26 25.54 5.98
CA GLN A 425 -24.29 26.36 7.19
C GLN A 425 -24.71 25.51 8.39
N ALA A 426 -25.78 24.73 8.26
CA ALA A 426 -26.16 23.73 9.24
C ALA A 426 -25.02 22.73 9.49
N ALA A 427 -24.34 22.21 8.46
CA ALA A 427 -23.23 21.27 8.64
C ALA A 427 -22.06 21.88 9.43
N ALA A 428 -21.79 23.18 9.29
CA ALA A 428 -20.79 23.88 10.11
C ALA A 428 -21.24 23.98 11.58
N VAL A 429 -22.50 24.32 11.83
CA VAL A 429 -23.10 24.38 13.18
C VAL A 429 -23.03 23.02 13.86
N PHE A 430 -23.48 21.95 13.19
CA PHE A 430 -23.45 20.59 13.73
C PHE A 430 -22.02 20.10 14.01
N ARG A 431 -21.02 20.47 13.19
CA ARG A 431 -19.61 20.15 13.45
C ARG A 431 -19.08 20.88 14.68
N SER A 432 -19.41 22.16 14.85
CA SER A 432 -19.05 22.94 16.04
C SER A 432 -19.69 22.36 17.30
N LEU A 433 -20.97 21.97 17.22
CA LEU A 433 -21.70 21.27 18.29
C LEU A 433 -21.04 19.94 18.64
N ALA A 434 -20.78 19.07 17.66
CA ALA A 434 -20.13 17.78 17.89
C ALA A 434 -18.73 17.92 18.51
N ASN A 435 -17.94 18.88 18.05
CA ASN A 435 -16.63 19.18 18.64
C ASN A 435 -16.75 19.66 20.09
N ALA A 436 -17.73 20.49 20.40
CA ALA A 436 -17.92 21.02 21.74
C ALA A 436 -18.47 19.96 22.71
N VAL A 437 -19.31 19.03 22.25
CA VAL A 437 -19.74 17.83 22.99
C VAL A 437 -18.55 16.91 23.28
N ASN A 438 -17.72 16.61 22.27
CA ASN A 438 -16.53 15.76 22.44
C ASN A 438 -15.47 16.35 23.39
N GLN A 439 -15.50 17.66 23.61
CA GLN A 439 -14.64 18.36 24.58
C GLN A 439 -15.23 18.38 26.01
N GLY A 440 -16.35 17.69 26.26
CA GLY A 440 -16.94 17.57 27.60
C GLY A 440 -17.55 18.87 28.13
N ARG A 441 -18.06 19.74 27.24
CA ARG A 441 -18.76 20.97 27.67
C ARG A 441 -20.24 20.68 27.89
N ASP A 442 -20.62 20.48 29.14
CA ASP A 442 -21.99 20.06 29.54
C ASP A 442 -23.11 20.99 29.04
N GLY A 443 -22.86 22.30 28.87
CA GLY A 443 -23.88 23.25 28.35
C GLY A 443 -24.20 23.13 26.85
N VAL A 444 -23.45 22.32 26.10
CA VAL A 444 -23.65 22.14 24.65
C VAL A 444 -24.77 21.15 24.37
N LEU A 445 -24.93 20.12 25.22
CA LEU A 445 -26.03 19.16 25.10
C LEU A 445 -27.38 19.82 25.31
N ASP A 446 -27.49 20.74 26.28
CA ASP A 446 -28.70 21.53 26.50
C ASP A 446 -29.02 22.46 25.33
N SER A 447 -27.99 23.08 24.75
CA SER A 447 -28.10 23.94 23.57
C SER A 447 -28.52 23.13 22.33
N LEU A 448 -27.95 21.93 22.14
CA LEU A 448 -28.30 21.01 21.07
C LEU A 448 -29.73 20.49 21.24
N ALA A 449 -30.12 20.09 22.46
CA ALA A 449 -31.47 19.66 22.78
C ALA A 449 -32.49 20.80 22.59
N SER A 450 -32.12 22.05 22.81
CA SER A 450 -32.95 23.23 22.54
C SER A 450 -33.14 23.44 21.03
N VAL A 451 -32.08 23.34 20.23
CA VAL A 451 -32.13 23.44 18.77
C VAL A 451 -32.94 22.30 18.15
N LEU A 452 -32.73 21.06 18.59
CA LEU A 452 -33.46 19.89 18.11
C LEU A 452 -34.96 20.01 18.42
N ARG A 453 -35.32 20.43 19.64
CA ARG A 453 -36.71 20.74 20.02
C ARG A 453 -37.32 21.86 19.18
N GLY A 454 -36.55 22.91 18.87
CA GLY A 454 -36.98 24.00 17.99
C GLY A 454 -37.29 23.56 16.55
N HIS A 455 -36.70 22.46 16.09
CA HIS A 455 -36.97 21.85 14.79
C HIS A 455 -37.94 20.66 14.84
N GLY A 456 -38.61 20.43 15.98
CA GLY A 456 -39.57 19.32 16.14
C GLY A 456 -38.93 17.93 16.22
N LEU A 457 -37.61 17.87 16.45
CA LEU A 457 -36.86 16.63 16.63
C LEU A 457 -36.71 16.38 18.13
N VAL A 458 -37.44 15.39 18.66
CA VAL A 458 -37.32 14.98 20.06
C VAL A 458 -36.28 13.87 20.14
N PRO A 459 -35.15 14.04 20.86
CA PRO A 459 -34.26 12.93 21.15
C PRO A 459 -35.03 11.92 22.02
N GLU A 460 -35.16 10.67 21.54
CA GLU A 460 -35.69 9.61 22.40
C GLU A 460 -34.65 9.28 23.47
N PRO A 461 -35.06 9.16 24.75
CA PRO A 461 -34.15 8.78 25.81
C PRO A 461 -33.61 7.37 25.53
N GLU A 462 -32.31 7.20 25.70
CA GLU A 462 -31.67 5.89 25.77
C GLU A 462 -32.39 5.10 26.87
N LEU A 463 -33.06 4.01 26.50
CA LEU A 463 -33.67 3.09 27.47
C LEU A 463 -32.52 2.48 28.28
N ASP A 464 -32.29 3.03 29.45
CA ASP A 464 -31.19 2.66 30.31
C ASP A 464 -31.37 1.22 30.79
N THR A 465 -30.44 0.37 30.40
CA THR A 465 -30.42 -1.06 30.73
C THR A 465 -30.14 -1.27 32.23
N LEU A 466 -29.80 -0.20 32.96
CA LEU A 466 -29.55 -0.18 34.40
C LEU A 466 -30.82 -0.19 35.27
N GLU A 467 -31.96 0.33 34.81
CA GLU A 467 -33.21 0.31 35.60
C GLU A 467 -33.77 -1.11 35.78
N ARG A 468 -33.62 -1.98 34.76
CA ARG A 468 -33.96 -3.41 34.89
C ARG A 468 -33.04 -4.20 35.82
N LEU A 469 -31.82 -3.72 36.06
CA LEU A 469 -30.87 -4.33 37.00
C LEU A 469 -31.15 -3.89 38.44
N ALA A 470 -31.59 -2.65 38.66
CA ALA A 470 -32.02 -2.16 39.97
C ALA A 470 -33.31 -2.83 40.47
N GLU A 471 -34.25 -3.11 39.56
CA GLU A 471 -35.52 -3.79 39.87
C GLU A 471 -35.33 -5.29 40.19
N VAL A 472 -34.34 -5.94 39.57
CA VAL A 472 -33.97 -7.35 39.85
C VAL A 472 -33.13 -7.49 41.12
N LEU A 473 -32.39 -6.44 41.51
CA LEU A 473 -31.53 -6.45 42.70
C LEU A 473 -32.20 -5.89 43.96
N GLY A 474 -33.42 -5.36 43.85
CA GLY A 474 -34.23 -4.95 45.02
C GLY A 474 -33.62 -3.83 45.85
N VAL A 475 -32.77 -2.98 45.26
CA VAL A 475 -32.13 -1.85 45.94
C VAL A 475 -32.70 -0.56 45.35
N ALA A 476 -33.89 -0.17 45.81
CA ALA A 476 -34.43 1.16 45.60
C ALA A 476 -34.78 1.76 46.97
N GLY A 477 -34.05 2.82 47.32
CA GLY A 477 -34.33 3.78 48.37
C GLY A 477 -33.97 5.16 47.85
#